data_AF-A0A6J8BX95-F1
#
_entry.id   AF-A0A6J8BX95-F1
#
_cell.length_a   1.000
_cell.length_b   1.000
_cell.length_c   1.000
_cell.angle_alpha   90.00
_cell.angle_beta   90.00
_cell.angle_gamma   90.00
#
_symmetry.space_group_name_H-M   'P 1'
#
loop_
_entity.id
_entity.type
_entity.pdbx_description
1 polymer ?
#
loop_
_entity_poly.entity_id
_entity_poly.type
_entity_poly.pdbx_seq_one_letter_code
_entity_poly.pdbx_strand_id
1 'polypeptide(L)'
;MKLVFIFITVCILSAVGDRLEFGSSPSSFNDMKKEAEAQKSEVAKLKSKGEMEIEFQALKSEVSMLKTQVQHHYGHRLGCKSGTAQLGYSGKRNKSRVQYIPFHGTFHRTPALVVGMTSLDTYRKKNVRIRTTVQHLTRYGFVLKITSWGNSITYNVVYTWMACPK
;
A
#
# COMPACT_ATOMS: atom_id res chain seq x y z
N MET A 1 10.85 63.60 16.19
CA MET A 1 11.02 62.16 16.46
C MET A 1 11.29 61.43 15.13
N LYS A 2 12.57 61.29 14.77
CA LYS A 2 13.06 60.58 13.57
C LYS A 2 14.17 59.66 14.05
N LEU A 3 13.87 58.48 14.57
CA LEU A 3 14.91 57.53 15.00
C LEU A 3 14.34 56.12 15.29
N VAL A 4 13.64 55.50 14.32
CA VAL A 4 13.22 54.09 14.46
C VAL A 4 13.39 53.27 13.16
N PHE A 5 13.56 53.89 11.98
CA PHE A 5 13.58 53.16 10.71
C PHE A 5 14.94 52.62 10.21
N ILE A 6 16.03 52.78 10.96
CA ILE A 6 17.39 52.40 10.49
C ILE A 6 17.85 51.01 11.01
N PHE A 7 17.13 50.39 11.95
CA PHE A 7 17.62 49.15 12.58
C PHE A 7 17.17 47.83 11.94
N ILE A 8 16.26 47.83 10.96
CA ILE A 8 15.75 46.57 10.38
C ILE A 8 16.57 46.12 9.15
N THR A 9 17.33 47.01 8.50
CA THR A 9 18.05 46.66 7.26
C THR A 9 19.40 45.96 7.48
N VAL A 10 19.88 45.79 8.73
CA VAL A 10 21.22 45.23 9.00
C VAL A 10 21.19 43.77 9.49
N CYS A 11 20.02 43.18 9.77
CA CYS A 11 19.95 41.79 10.26
C CYS A 11 19.89 40.69 9.18
N ILE A 12 19.88 41.01 7.88
CA ILE A 12 19.88 39.97 6.82
C ILE A 12 21.30 39.65 6.32
N LEU A 13 22.32 40.40 6.73
CA LEU A 13 23.67 40.33 6.13
C LEU A 13 24.71 39.47 6.88
N SER A 14 24.32 38.66 7.87
CA SER A 14 25.30 37.86 8.65
C SER A 14 25.08 36.34 8.67
N ALA A 15 24.21 35.78 7.80
CA ALA A 15 23.92 34.35 7.84
C ALA A 15 23.93 33.62 6.48
N VAL A 16 24.72 34.11 5.51
CA VAL A 16 25.13 33.29 4.34
C VAL A 16 26.59 33.59 4.02
N GLY A 17 27.48 33.06 4.86
CA GLY A 17 28.87 32.87 4.49
C GLY A 17 28.97 31.52 3.77
N ASP A 18 28.99 31.54 2.44
CA ASP A 18 29.83 30.63 1.66
C ASP A 18 29.94 31.12 0.20
N ARG A 19 31.12 31.67 -0.10
CA ARG A 19 31.85 31.61 -1.37
C ARG A 19 31.08 31.98 -2.65
N LEU A 20 30.95 33.28 -2.90
CA LEU A 20 30.85 33.83 -4.26
C LEU A 20 32.27 34.19 -4.73
N GLU A 21 32.87 33.35 -5.55
CA GLU A 21 33.94 33.80 -6.43
C GLU A 21 33.34 34.82 -7.41
N PHE A 22 33.79 36.08 -7.27
CA PHE A 22 33.48 37.14 -8.22
C PHE A 22 34.20 36.85 -9.53
N GLY A 23 33.55 36.05 -10.38
CA GLY A 23 33.82 36.05 -11.82
C GLY A 23 33.63 37.48 -12.33
N SER A 24 34.62 37.94 -13.10
CA SER A 24 34.76 39.27 -13.69
C SER A 24 33.47 39.88 -14.27
N SER A 25 33.29 41.19 -14.03
CA SER A 25 32.24 42.04 -14.61
C SER A 25 32.02 41.79 -16.11
N PRO A 26 30.78 41.59 -16.59
CA PRO A 26 30.53 41.32 -18.01
C PRO A 26 30.82 42.56 -18.84
N SER A 27 31.72 42.42 -19.80
CA SER A 27 32.31 43.50 -20.58
C SER A 27 31.63 43.67 -21.94
N SER A 28 30.32 43.97 -22.00
CA SER A 28 29.62 44.59 -23.16
C SER A 28 28.10 44.37 -23.08
N PHE A 29 27.31 45.37 -23.50
CA PHE A 29 25.84 45.30 -23.59
C PHE A 29 25.33 44.16 -24.50
N ASN A 30 26.13 43.77 -25.50
CA ASN A 30 25.79 42.66 -26.39
C ASN A 30 25.87 41.30 -25.69
N ASP A 31 26.75 41.16 -24.70
CA ASP A 31 26.90 39.93 -23.93
C ASP A 31 25.73 39.76 -22.95
N MET A 32 25.28 40.85 -22.30
CA MET A 32 24.07 40.83 -21.48
C MET A 32 22.81 40.47 -22.29
N LYS A 33 22.70 40.94 -23.53
CA LYS A 33 21.56 40.59 -24.41
C LYS A 33 21.58 39.10 -24.74
N LYS A 34 22.76 38.54 -25.01
CA LYS A 34 22.95 37.12 -25.31
C LYS A 34 22.61 36.24 -24.09
N GLU A 35 23.00 36.67 -22.90
CA GLU A 35 22.64 36.01 -21.64
C GLU A 35 21.14 36.08 -21.35
N ALA A 36 20.50 37.23 -21.58
CA ALA A 36 19.06 37.39 -21.42
C ALA A 36 18.24 36.52 -22.40
N GLU A 37 18.71 36.39 -23.65
CA GLU A 37 18.09 35.51 -24.65
C GLU A 37 18.28 34.02 -24.32
N ALA A 38 19.45 33.64 -23.79
CA ALA A 38 19.72 32.29 -23.31
C ALA A 38 18.81 31.94 -22.11
N GLN A 39 18.71 32.85 -21.13
CA GLN A 39 17.81 32.69 -19.98
C GLN A 39 16.34 32.59 -20.40
N LYS A 40 15.90 33.33 -21.43
CA LYS A 40 14.53 33.24 -21.97
C LYS A 40 14.23 31.86 -22.55
N SER A 41 15.19 31.25 -23.23
CA SER A 41 15.04 29.90 -23.79
C SER A 41 14.96 28.82 -22.70
N GLU A 42 15.65 29.03 -21.58
CA GLU A 42 15.65 28.11 -20.44
C GLU A 42 14.37 28.24 -19.60
N VAL A 43 13.90 29.47 -19.37
CA VAL A 43 12.59 29.73 -18.74
C VAL A 43 11.45 29.11 -19.57
N ALA A 44 11.54 29.10 -20.90
CA ALA A 44 10.53 28.44 -21.75
C ALA A 44 10.53 26.91 -21.59
N LYS A 45 11.71 26.28 -21.47
CA LYS A 45 11.83 24.83 -21.21
C LYS A 45 11.37 24.45 -19.79
N LEU A 46 11.62 25.32 -18.82
CA LEU A 46 11.13 25.14 -17.45
C LEU A 46 9.61 25.31 -17.36
N LYS A 47 9.03 26.21 -18.17
CA LYS A 47 7.58 26.40 -18.26
C LYS A 47 6.86 25.16 -18.78
N SER A 48 7.32 24.55 -19.88
CA SER A 48 6.71 23.32 -20.40
C SER A 48 6.92 22.10 -19.50
N LYS A 49 8.05 22.03 -18.79
CA LYS A 49 8.30 21.02 -17.76
C LYS A 49 7.37 21.21 -16.54
N GLY A 50 7.11 22.46 -16.15
CA GLY A 50 6.17 22.80 -15.08
C GLY A 50 4.72 22.49 -15.45
N GLU A 51 4.31 22.76 -16.68
CA GLU A 51 2.99 22.43 -17.21
C GLU A 51 2.72 20.92 -17.19
N MET A 52 3.70 20.11 -17.64
CA MET A 52 3.60 18.64 -17.59
C MET A 52 3.54 18.11 -16.16
N GLU A 53 4.27 18.71 -15.21
CA GLU A 53 4.20 18.33 -13.80
C GLU A 53 2.83 18.65 -13.20
N ILE A 54 2.23 19.79 -13.56
CA ILE A 54 0.87 20.16 -13.12
C ILE A 54 -0.15 19.15 -13.66
N GLU A 55 -0.06 18.77 -14.94
CA GLU A 55 -0.93 17.75 -15.53
C GLU A 55 -0.71 16.36 -14.91
N PHE A 56 0.54 15.99 -14.61
CA PHE A 56 0.86 14.73 -13.95
C PHE A 56 0.27 14.67 -12.53
N GLN A 57 0.31 15.77 -11.79
CA GLN A 57 -0.31 15.86 -10.46
C GLN A 57 -1.84 15.83 -10.56
N ALA A 58 -2.43 16.51 -11.54
CA ALA A 58 -3.87 16.47 -11.80
C ALA A 58 -4.34 15.05 -12.13
N LEU A 59 -3.66 14.37 -13.06
CA LEU A 59 -3.94 12.99 -13.44
C LEU A 59 -3.74 12.02 -12.26
N LYS A 60 -2.71 12.23 -11.42
CA LYS A 60 -2.49 11.43 -10.21
C LYS A 60 -3.63 11.55 -9.22
N SER A 61 -4.20 12.75 -9.08
CA SER A 61 -5.36 12.97 -8.22
C SER A 61 -6.61 12.29 -8.79
N GLU A 62 -6.83 12.34 -10.11
CA GLU A 62 -7.92 11.65 -10.79
C GLU A 62 -7.79 10.12 -10.70
N VAL A 63 -6.60 9.57 -10.90
CA VAL A 63 -6.31 8.13 -10.73
C VAL A 63 -6.55 7.70 -9.28
N SER A 64 -6.26 8.55 -8.30
CA SER A 64 -6.55 8.26 -6.89
C SER A 64 -8.06 8.16 -6.61
N MET A 65 -8.84 9.03 -7.25
CA MET A 65 -10.30 9.05 -7.17
C MET A 65 -10.90 7.84 -7.88
N LEU A 66 -10.44 7.53 -9.09
CA LEU A 66 -10.86 6.35 -9.84
C LEU A 66 -10.46 5.06 -9.13
N LYS A 67 -9.30 4.98 -8.48
CA LYS A 67 -8.92 3.84 -7.65
C LYS A 67 -9.89 3.66 -6.50
N THR A 68 -10.32 4.76 -5.87
CA THR A 68 -11.33 4.74 -4.80
C THR A 68 -12.70 4.34 -5.32
N GLN A 69 -13.10 4.82 -6.51
CA GLN A 69 -14.35 4.47 -7.16
C GLN A 69 -14.39 3.04 -7.67
N VAL A 70 -13.28 2.53 -8.21
CA VAL A 70 -13.06 1.12 -8.54
C VAL A 70 -13.17 0.31 -7.26
N GLN A 71 -12.48 0.69 -6.18
CA GLN A 71 -12.58 -0.03 -4.91
C GLN A 71 -14.01 -0.03 -4.35
N HIS A 72 -14.75 1.06 -4.49
CA HIS A 72 -16.16 1.16 -4.14
C HIS A 72 -17.06 0.31 -5.05
N HIS A 73 -16.87 0.38 -6.37
CA HIS A 73 -17.63 -0.37 -7.36
C HIS A 73 -17.38 -1.88 -7.25
N TYR A 74 -16.15 -2.30 -6.97
CA TYR A 74 -15.78 -3.67 -6.70
C TYR A 74 -16.22 -4.13 -5.28
N GLY A 75 -16.46 -3.21 -4.35
CA GLY A 75 -16.98 -3.49 -3.00
C GLY A 75 -18.51 -3.58 -2.89
N HIS A 76 -19.25 -2.97 -3.82
CA HIS A 76 -20.69 -2.73 -3.71
C HIS A 76 -21.59 -3.77 -4.39
N ARG A 77 -21.21 -5.06 -4.44
CA ARG A 77 -22.21 -6.09 -4.78
C ARG A 77 -22.44 -7.18 -3.75
N LEU A 78 -21.52 -7.46 -2.83
CA LEU A 78 -21.79 -8.53 -1.86
C LEU A 78 -21.23 -8.31 -0.44
N GLY A 79 -20.47 -7.26 -0.13
CA GLY A 79 -19.90 -7.08 1.22
C GLY A 79 -19.11 -8.28 1.74
N CYS A 80 -18.73 -9.20 0.84
CA CYS A 80 -18.04 -10.42 1.19
C CYS A 80 -16.60 -10.11 1.58
N LYS A 81 -16.08 -10.92 2.50
CA LYS A 81 -14.68 -10.90 2.92
C LYS A 81 -14.07 -12.23 2.56
N SER A 82 -12.83 -12.23 2.14
CA SER A 82 -12.10 -13.46 1.81
C SER A 82 -10.68 -13.39 2.33
N GLY A 83 -10.06 -14.55 2.44
CA GLY A 83 -8.66 -14.63 2.82
C GLY A 83 -8.14 -16.05 2.74
N THR A 84 -6.86 -16.21 3.07
CA THR A 84 -6.17 -17.49 3.06
C THR A 84 -5.59 -17.77 4.44
N ALA A 85 -5.56 -19.05 4.82
CA ALA A 85 -4.91 -19.51 6.02
C ALA A 85 -4.03 -20.72 5.70
N GLN A 86 -2.79 -20.70 6.18
CA GLN A 86 -1.85 -21.80 6.00
C GLN A 86 -1.57 -22.44 7.35
N LEU A 87 -1.66 -23.77 7.40
CA LEU A 87 -1.27 -24.55 8.58
C LEU A 87 -0.17 -25.55 8.22
N GLY A 88 1.06 -25.18 8.59
CA GLY A 88 2.26 -25.98 8.40
C GLY A 88 2.40 -27.14 9.39
N TYR A 89 3.44 -27.93 9.18
CA TYR A 89 3.74 -29.15 9.94
C TYR A 89 4.04 -28.84 11.41
N SER A 90 3.41 -29.54 12.35
CA SER A 90 3.58 -29.29 13.78
C SER A 90 4.52 -30.29 14.48
N GLY A 91 5.30 -31.08 13.74
CA GLY A 91 6.17 -32.12 14.31
C GLY A 91 5.44 -33.36 14.87
N LYS A 92 4.12 -33.27 15.08
CA LYS A 92 3.29 -34.30 15.72
C LYS A 92 2.31 -34.91 14.71
N ARG A 93 2.33 -36.23 14.60
CA ARG A 93 1.41 -37.01 13.75
C ARG A 93 0.00 -36.94 14.33
N ASN A 94 -1.02 -36.88 13.46
CA ASN A 94 -2.45 -36.93 13.81
C ASN A 94 -2.92 -35.88 14.82
N LYS A 95 -2.24 -34.73 14.92
CA LYS A 95 -2.73 -33.64 15.78
C LYS A 95 -3.70 -32.77 14.99
N SER A 96 -4.86 -32.49 15.59
CA SER A 96 -5.75 -31.45 15.07
C SER A 96 -5.08 -30.09 15.20
N ARG A 97 -5.08 -29.31 14.12
CA ARG A 97 -4.60 -27.92 14.11
C ARG A 97 -5.80 -27.00 14.16
N VAL A 98 -5.70 -25.96 14.98
CA VAL A 98 -6.79 -25.02 15.24
C VAL A 98 -6.23 -23.61 15.08
N GLN A 99 -6.91 -22.77 14.30
CA GLN A 99 -6.52 -21.38 14.08
C GLN A 99 -7.75 -20.49 14.12
N TYR A 100 -7.69 -19.41 14.89
CA TYR A 100 -8.68 -18.34 14.82
C TYR A 100 -8.36 -17.43 13.64
N ILE A 101 -9.38 -17.13 12.83
CA ILE A 101 -9.28 -16.28 11.64
C ILE A 101 -10.21 -15.08 11.85
N PRO A 102 -9.66 -13.88 12.13
CA PRO A 102 -10.45 -12.67 12.22
C PRO A 102 -10.86 -12.19 10.83
N PHE A 103 -12.05 -11.62 10.73
CA PHE A 103 -12.47 -10.88 9.55
C PHE A 103 -11.84 -9.48 9.56
N HIS A 104 -11.51 -8.98 8.37
CA HIS A 104 -11.08 -7.59 8.20
C HIS A 104 -12.32 -6.69 8.39
N GLY A 105 -12.49 -6.18 9.60
CA GLY A 105 -13.70 -5.49 10.07
C GLY A 105 -14.82 -6.46 10.47
N THR A 106 -15.93 -5.91 10.96
CA THR A 106 -17.05 -6.72 11.47
C THR A 106 -18.18 -6.83 10.44
N PHE A 107 -19.00 -7.89 10.55
CA PHE A 107 -20.29 -7.99 9.86
C PHE A 107 -21.41 -7.46 10.78
N HIS A 108 -22.55 -7.09 10.21
CA HIS A 108 -23.75 -6.74 11.01
C HIS A 108 -24.40 -7.99 11.65
N ARG A 109 -24.38 -9.11 10.92
CA ARG A 109 -24.90 -10.42 11.35
C ARG A 109 -23.87 -11.51 11.04
N THR A 110 -24.06 -12.71 11.59
CA THR A 110 -23.20 -13.85 11.27
C THR A 110 -23.29 -14.18 9.76
N PRO A 111 -22.18 -14.15 9.01
CA PRO A 111 -22.19 -14.35 7.57
C PRO A 111 -22.42 -15.82 7.19
N ALA A 112 -22.72 -16.08 5.92
CA ALA A 112 -22.52 -17.39 5.32
C ALA A 112 -21.02 -17.56 5.01
N LEU A 113 -20.44 -18.70 5.37
CA LEU A 113 -19.01 -18.97 5.20
C LEU A 113 -18.80 -20.24 4.37
N VAL A 114 -17.96 -20.14 3.34
CA VAL A 114 -17.39 -21.30 2.65
C VAL A 114 -15.89 -21.32 2.88
N VAL A 115 -15.35 -22.52 3.10
CA VAL A 115 -13.92 -22.78 3.23
C VAL A 115 -13.53 -23.87 2.25
N GLY A 116 -12.52 -23.59 1.44
CA GLY A 116 -11.94 -24.53 0.48
C GLY A 116 -10.46 -24.72 0.73
N MET A 117 -9.93 -25.87 0.31
CA MET A 117 -8.50 -26.14 0.33
C MET A 117 -7.89 -25.77 -1.02
N THR A 118 -6.78 -25.03 -1.01
CA THR A 118 -6.09 -24.60 -2.23
C THR A 118 -4.76 -25.31 -2.45
N SER A 119 -4.15 -25.84 -1.38
CA SER A 119 -2.92 -26.63 -1.48
C SER A 119 -2.88 -27.70 -0.41
N LEU A 120 -2.34 -28.86 -0.77
CA LEU A 120 -2.23 -30.03 0.09
C LEU A 120 -0.91 -30.76 -0.15
N ASP A 121 -0.07 -30.85 0.89
CA ASP A 121 1.15 -31.63 0.90
C ASP A 121 1.05 -32.78 1.91
N THR A 122 1.19 -34.01 1.41
CA THR A 122 1.02 -35.25 2.19
C THR A 122 2.06 -36.28 1.84
N TYR A 123 2.29 -37.19 2.78
CA TYR A 123 3.24 -38.27 2.57
C TYR A 123 2.71 -39.35 1.63
N ARG A 124 3.42 -39.57 0.52
CA ARG A 124 3.02 -40.47 -0.57
C ARG A 124 2.73 -41.93 -0.18
N LYS A 125 3.34 -42.47 0.90
CA LYS A 125 3.17 -43.90 1.29
C LYS A 125 2.07 -44.11 2.33
N LYS A 126 1.20 -43.12 2.57
CA LYS A 126 0.09 -43.21 3.52
C LYS A 126 -1.15 -42.63 2.88
N ASN A 127 -2.32 -43.16 3.25
CA ASN A 127 -3.58 -42.67 2.71
C ASN A 127 -3.80 -41.21 3.12
N VAL A 128 -4.47 -40.44 2.27
CA VAL A 128 -4.83 -39.05 2.55
C VAL A 128 -6.18 -39.01 3.27
N ARG A 129 -6.20 -38.48 4.49
CA ARG A 129 -7.42 -38.31 5.30
C ARG A 129 -7.36 -36.99 6.05
N ILE A 130 -8.17 -36.04 5.60
CA ILE A 130 -8.21 -34.67 6.14
C ILE A 130 -9.66 -34.24 6.25
N ARG A 131 -9.99 -33.56 7.35
CA ARG A 131 -11.30 -33.00 7.63
C ARG A 131 -11.10 -31.57 8.08
N THR A 132 -11.86 -30.70 7.46
CA THR A 132 -11.92 -29.28 7.81
C THR A 132 -13.26 -29.02 8.48
N THR A 133 -13.22 -28.31 9.61
CA THR A 133 -14.40 -27.98 10.39
C THR A 133 -14.30 -26.53 10.81
N VAL A 134 -15.33 -25.77 10.49
CA VAL A 134 -15.51 -24.41 11.01
C VAL A 134 -16.18 -24.51 12.37
N GLN A 135 -15.64 -23.81 13.35
CA GLN A 135 -16.17 -23.69 14.70
C GLN A 135 -16.30 -22.21 15.06
N HIS A 136 -17.22 -21.89 15.99
CA HIS A 136 -17.37 -20.53 16.54
C HIS A 136 -17.45 -19.43 15.46
N LEU A 137 -18.25 -19.64 14.41
CA LEU A 137 -18.50 -18.61 13.40
C LEU A 137 -19.31 -17.48 14.02
N THR A 138 -18.72 -16.29 14.05
CA THR A 138 -19.34 -15.06 14.58
C THR A 138 -19.28 -13.94 13.54
N ARG A 139 -19.78 -12.75 13.88
CA ARG A 139 -19.62 -11.54 13.05
C ARG A 139 -18.18 -10.99 13.01
N TYR A 140 -17.28 -11.49 13.85
CA TYR A 140 -15.89 -11.02 13.99
C TYR A 140 -14.86 -11.95 13.36
N GLY A 141 -15.20 -13.23 13.22
CA GLY A 141 -14.28 -14.24 12.72
C GLY A 141 -14.80 -15.65 12.97
N PHE A 142 -13.95 -16.63 12.74
CA PHE A 142 -14.25 -18.04 12.96
C PHE A 142 -13.00 -18.83 13.36
N VAL A 143 -13.20 -20.03 13.89
CA VAL A 143 -12.14 -20.96 14.21
C VAL A 143 -12.09 -22.05 13.14
N LEU A 144 -10.95 -22.16 12.45
CA LEU A 144 -10.67 -23.22 11.49
C LEU A 144 -9.98 -24.38 12.22
N LYS A 145 -10.65 -25.54 12.29
CA LYS A 145 -10.10 -26.78 12.80
C LYS A 145 -9.83 -27.75 11.65
N ILE A 146 -8.60 -28.25 11.58
CA ILE A 146 -8.16 -29.23 10.59
C ILE A 146 -7.68 -30.47 11.32
N THR A 147 -8.27 -31.60 10.98
CA THR A 147 -7.96 -32.89 11.61
C THR A 147 -7.54 -33.87 10.53
N SER A 148 -6.40 -34.54 10.75
CA SER A 148 -6.01 -35.75 10.04
C SER A 148 -6.15 -36.95 10.99
N TRP A 149 -6.41 -38.14 10.44
CA TRP A 149 -6.62 -39.35 11.25
C TRP A 149 -6.04 -40.61 10.62
N GLY A 150 -6.01 -41.68 11.40
CA GLY A 150 -5.41 -42.96 11.01
C GLY A 150 -3.89 -42.85 10.95
N ASN A 151 -3.32 -43.19 9.80
CA ASN A 151 -1.87 -43.14 9.55
C ASN A 151 -1.47 -42.01 8.58
N SER A 152 -2.37 -41.08 8.30
CA SER A 152 -2.16 -39.97 7.37
C SER A 152 -1.13 -38.98 7.89
N ILE A 153 -0.21 -38.57 7.03
CA ILE A 153 0.82 -37.58 7.35
C ILE A 153 0.63 -36.39 6.42
N THR A 154 0.39 -35.22 7.00
CA THR A 154 0.13 -33.96 6.29
C THR A 154 1.17 -32.93 6.68
N TYR A 155 2.01 -32.54 5.72
CA TYR A 155 3.08 -31.57 5.93
C TYR A 155 2.53 -30.15 5.90
N ASN A 156 1.80 -29.80 4.85
CA ASN A 156 1.28 -28.45 4.66
C ASN A 156 -0.15 -28.51 4.12
N VAL A 157 -0.98 -27.58 4.56
CA VAL A 157 -2.28 -27.33 3.96
C VAL A 157 -2.53 -25.83 3.91
N VAL A 158 -3.00 -25.36 2.76
CA VAL A 158 -3.47 -23.99 2.56
C VAL A 158 -4.97 -24.04 2.31
N TYR A 159 -5.69 -23.17 3.01
CA TYR A 159 -7.12 -22.97 2.87
C TYR A 159 -7.40 -21.56 2.38
N THR A 160 -8.44 -21.43 1.56
CA THR A 160 -9.08 -20.17 1.22
C THR A 160 -10.47 -20.14 1.83
N TRP A 161 -10.95 -18.97 2.19
CA TRP A 161 -12.29 -18.79 2.71
C TRP A 161 -12.95 -17.56 2.11
N MET A 162 -14.28 -17.61 2.04
CA MET A 162 -15.13 -16.50 1.62
C MET A 162 -16.35 -16.45 2.53
N ALA A 163 -16.56 -15.29 3.13
CA ALA A 163 -17.65 -14.99 4.05
C ALA A 163 -18.51 -13.87 3.48
N CYS A 164 -19.79 -14.11 3.28
CA CYS A 164 -20.72 -13.13 2.72
C CYS A 164 -21.86 -12.84 3.71
N PRO A 165 -22.30 -11.58 3.84
CA PRO A 165 -23.56 -11.25 4.50
C PRO A 165 -24.70 -12.09 3.91
N LYS A 166 -25.65 -12.48 4.76
CA LYS A 166 -26.91 -13.12 4.33
C LYS A 166 -27.94 -12.07 3.97
#